data_AF-A0A920KXZ6-F1
#
_entry.id   AF-A0A920KXZ6-F1
#
_cell.length_a   1.000
_cell.length_b   1.000
_cell.length_c   1.000
_cell.angle_alpha   90.00
_cell.angle_beta   90.00
_cell.angle_gamma   90.00
#
_symmetry.space_group_name_H-M   'P 1'
#
loop_
_entity.id
_entity.type
_entity.pdbx_description
1 polymer ?
#
loop_
_entity_poly.entity_id
_entity_poly.type
_entity_poly.pdbx_seq_one_letter_code
_entity_poly.pdbx_strand_id
1 'polypeptide(L)'
;MIEKEDFREEANRKFFRLKLGNEVRLKNAYIIKAESVEKDENGTIITVFCTYDPLSKSGSGTEESQRKVKGTLHWVSQNHAQEIQVRNYDRLFLDPNPDGHKDKPFTSFLNTNSLNEQQAFIEPNIEDAVAGKSYQFQRKGYYVVDPDSTPDQIVF
;
A
#
# COMPACT_ATOMS: atom_id res chain seq x y z
N MET A 1 2.72 9.93 -0.66
CA MET A 1 3.41 8.65 -0.44
C MET A 1 2.74 7.57 -1.28
N ILE A 2 3.55 6.68 -1.83
CA ILE A 2 3.15 5.51 -2.63
C ILE A 2 3.86 4.29 -2.06
N GLU A 3 3.41 3.09 -2.43
CA GLU A 3 4.12 1.87 -2.05
C GLU A 3 5.50 1.77 -2.70
N LYS A 4 6.50 1.30 -1.95
CA LYS A 4 7.83 1.02 -2.51
C LYS A 4 7.76 0.04 -3.68
N GLU A 5 6.88 -0.95 -3.61
CA GLU A 5 6.68 -1.93 -4.67
C GLU A 5 6.03 -1.36 -5.95
N ASP A 6 5.44 -0.16 -5.87
CA ASP A 6 4.80 0.53 -6.99
C ASP A 6 5.76 1.37 -7.83
N PHE A 7 7.04 1.39 -7.48
CA PHE A 7 8.07 2.08 -8.25
C PHE A 7 9.24 1.16 -8.61
N ARG A 8 9.77 1.30 -9.83
CA ARG A 8 11.06 0.74 -10.28
C ARG A 8 11.75 1.69 -11.22
N GLU A 9 13.07 1.82 -11.15
CA GLU A 9 13.83 2.60 -12.14
C GLU A 9 13.69 1.98 -13.53
N GLU A 10 13.92 0.68 -13.62
CA GLU A 10 13.77 -0.09 -14.85
C GLU A 10 12.78 -1.24 -14.66
N ALA A 11 11.87 -1.38 -15.62
CA ALA A 11 10.92 -2.47 -15.62
C ALA A 11 10.46 -2.84 -17.04
N ASN A 12 10.15 -4.12 -17.21
CA ASN A 12 9.63 -4.66 -18.45
C ASN A 12 8.22 -4.13 -18.79
N ARG A 13 7.72 -4.44 -19.99
CA ARG A 13 6.41 -3.96 -20.45
C ARG A 13 5.21 -4.47 -19.65
N LYS A 14 5.37 -5.52 -18.84
CA LYS A 14 4.33 -6.10 -17.97
C LYS A 14 4.24 -5.40 -16.61
N PHE A 15 5.13 -4.45 -16.31
CA PHE A 15 5.04 -3.63 -15.11
C PHE A 15 4.12 -2.44 -15.35
N PHE A 16 2.92 -2.51 -14.79
CA PHE A 16 1.85 -1.50 -14.95
C PHE A 16 1.83 -0.47 -13.81
N ARG A 17 2.93 -0.34 -13.08
CA ARG A 17 3.12 0.64 -12.00
C ARG A 17 4.09 1.74 -12.46
N LEU A 18 4.54 2.62 -11.56
CA LEU A 18 5.38 3.76 -11.92
C LEU A 18 6.81 3.33 -12.23
N LYS A 19 7.38 3.83 -13.33
CA LYS A 19 8.81 3.69 -13.60
C LYS A 19 9.38 4.97 -14.16
N LEU A 20 10.70 5.11 -14.12
CA LEU A 20 11.38 6.32 -14.59
C LEU A 20 11.00 6.62 -16.04
N GLY A 21 10.65 7.87 -16.32
CA GLY A 21 10.21 8.36 -17.63
C GLY A 21 8.76 8.00 -18.02
N ASN A 22 8.04 7.25 -17.20
CA ASN A 22 6.68 6.79 -17.49
C ASN A 22 5.61 7.45 -16.63
N GLU A 23 4.39 7.45 -17.16
CA GLU A 23 3.21 7.97 -16.49
C GLU A 23 2.38 6.89 -15.78
N VAL A 24 1.75 7.27 -14.67
CA VAL A 24 0.72 6.49 -13.96
C VAL A 24 -0.36 7.42 -13.42
N ARG A 25 -1.57 6.91 -13.21
CA ARG A 25 -2.63 7.66 -12.54
C ARG A 25 -2.55 7.45 -11.03
N LEU A 26 -2.60 8.53 -10.26
CA LEU A 26 -2.92 8.45 -8.84
C LEU A 26 -4.44 8.32 -8.69
N LYS A 27 -4.91 7.34 -7.93
CA LYS A 27 -6.34 7.07 -7.76
C LYS A 27 -7.05 8.34 -7.30
N ASN A 28 -8.17 8.63 -7.97
CA ASN A 28 -9.04 9.80 -7.71
C ASN A 28 -8.31 11.15 -7.82
N ALA A 29 -7.14 11.20 -8.48
CA ALA A 29 -6.30 12.38 -8.59
C ALA A 29 -5.73 12.52 -10.00
N TYR A 30 -4.53 13.07 -10.12
CA TYR A 30 -3.87 13.41 -11.39
C TYR A 30 -3.05 12.25 -11.96
N ILE A 31 -2.68 12.37 -13.23
CA ILE A 31 -1.60 11.60 -13.85
C ILE A 31 -0.27 12.25 -13.45
N ILE A 32 0.67 11.41 -13.01
CA ILE A 32 2.04 11.80 -12.69
C ILE A 32 3.03 11.10 -13.61
N LYS A 33 4.20 11.69 -13.79
CA LYS A 33 5.34 11.10 -14.50
C LYS A 33 6.57 11.13 -13.61
N ALA A 34 7.26 9.99 -13.46
CA ALA A 34 8.51 9.95 -12.70
C ALA A 34 9.66 10.52 -13.54
N GLU A 35 10.37 11.50 -13.01
CA GLU A 35 11.47 12.19 -13.70
C GLU A 35 12.84 11.80 -13.15
N SER A 36 12.99 11.69 -11.82
CA SER A 36 14.25 11.32 -11.17
C SER A 36 14.03 10.63 -9.82
N VAL A 37 15.09 10.05 -9.27
CA VAL A 37 15.09 9.38 -7.97
C VAL A 37 16.22 9.90 -7.11
N GLU A 38 16.00 9.93 -5.80
CA GLU A 38 17.00 10.13 -4.77
C GLU A 38 17.27 8.80 -4.08
N LYS A 39 18.54 8.51 -3.81
CA LYS A 39 18.98 7.29 -3.13
C LYS A 39 19.83 7.64 -1.92
N ASP A 40 19.78 6.78 -0.90
CA ASP A 40 20.70 6.83 0.23
C ASP A 40 22.09 6.28 -0.12
N GLU A 41 23.00 6.29 0.85
CA GLU A 41 24.38 5.78 0.72
C GLU A 41 24.45 4.29 0.34
N ASN A 42 23.42 3.52 0.65
CA ASN A 42 23.31 2.09 0.33
C ASN A 42 22.64 1.84 -1.03
N GLY A 43 22.28 2.90 -1.76
CA GLY A 43 21.58 2.80 -3.05
C GLY A 43 20.09 2.52 -2.93
N THR A 44 19.49 2.63 -1.74
CA THR A 44 18.05 2.49 -1.54
C THR A 44 17.34 3.77 -1.94
N ILE A 45 16.29 3.64 -2.78
CA ILE A 45 15.47 4.79 -3.17
C ILE A 45 14.69 5.32 -1.97
N ILE A 46 14.87 6.60 -1.68
CA ILE A 46 14.18 7.32 -0.60
C ILE A 46 13.12 8.29 -1.13
N THR A 47 13.34 8.86 -2.32
CA THR A 47 12.42 9.83 -2.93
C THR A 47 12.29 9.58 -4.45
N VAL A 48 11.08 9.74 -4.99
CA VAL A 48 10.83 9.76 -6.44
C VAL A 48 10.26 11.12 -6.82
N PHE A 49 11.01 11.89 -7.60
CA PHE A 49 10.56 13.19 -8.08
C PHE A 49 9.69 13.01 -9.32
N CYS A 50 8.50 13.60 -9.28
CA CYS A 50 7.51 13.48 -10.33
C CYS A 50 7.02 14.85 -10.79
N THR A 51 6.68 14.95 -12.06
CA THR A 51 5.78 15.99 -12.58
C THR A 51 4.35 15.46 -12.59
N TYR A 52 3.36 16.36 -12.64
CA TYR A 52 1.96 15.98 -12.81
C TYR A 52 1.30 16.87 -13.85
N ASP A 53 0.27 16.35 -14.50
CA ASP A 53 -0.53 17.06 -15.48
C ASP A 53 -1.74 17.72 -14.78
N PRO A 54 -1.83 19.06 -14.68
CA PRO A 54 -2.90 19.74 -13.95
C PRO A 54 -4.30 19.57 -14.55
N LEU A 55 -4.40 19.25 -15.85
CA LEU A 55 -5.68 19.04 -16.51
C LEU A 55 -6.16 17.60 -16.35
N SER A 56 -5.30 16.67 -15.93
CA SER A 56 -5.60 15.24 -15.87
C SER A 56 -6.40 14.77 -14.64
N LYS A 57 -6.93 15.69 -13.83
CA LYS A 57 -7.68 15.36 -12.60
C LYS A 57 -8.78 14.34 -12.90
N SER A 58 -8.72 13.19 -12.24
CA SER A 58 -9.66 12.09 -12.44
C SER A 58 -11.11 12.56 -12.32
N GLY A 59 -11.90 12.29 -13.37
CA GLY A 59 -13.32 12.62 -13.40
C GLY A 59 -13.64 14.07 -13.79
N SER A 60 -12.65 14.89 -14.18
CA SER A 60 -12.88 16.26 -14.63
C SER A 60 -13.52 16.36 -16.02
N GLY A 61 -13.41 15.32 -16.85
CA GLY A 61 -13.95 15.30 -18.21
C GLY A 61 -13.08 16.01 -19.26
N THR A 62 -11.91 16.51 -18.88
CA THR A 62 -10.91 17.05 -19.83
C THR A 62 -10.35 15.94 -20.73
N GLU A 63 -9.76 16.32 -21.86
CA GLU A 63 -9.08 15.39 -22.76
C GLU A 63 -7.95 14.63 -22.03
N GLU A 64 -7.16 15.35 -21.24
CA GLU A 64 -6.07 14.80 -20.43
C GLU A 64 -6.58 13.85 -19.34
N SER A 65 -7.74 14.13 -18.74
CA SER A 65 -8.35 13.20 -17.78
C SER A 65 -8.79 11.89 -18.44
N GLN A 66 -9.09 11.88 -19.73
CA GLN A 66 -9.45 10.67 -20.48
C GLN A 66 -8.23 9.95 -21.07
N ARG A 67 -7.03 10.53 -20.96
CA ARG A 67 -5.77 9.90 -21.39
C ARG A 67 -5.60 8.53 -20.72
N LYS A 68 -5.36 7.51 -21.55
CA LYS A 68 -5.12 6.14 -21.09
C LYS A 68 -3.69 6.00 -20.59
N VAL A 69 -3.54 5.63 -19.33
CA VAL A 69 -2.27 5.22 -18.71
C VAL A 69 -2.35 3.76 -18.27
N LYS A 70 -1.18 3.11 -18.12
CA LYS A 70 -1.12 1.65 -17.93
C LYS A 70 -1.62 1.15 -16.58
N GLY A 71 -1.64 2.01 -15.56
CA GLY A 71 -2.09 1.63 -14.23
C GLY A 71 -2.55 2.80 -13.39
N THR A 72 -3.14 2.46 -12.26
CA THR A 72 -3.59 3.39 -11.24
C THR A 72 -3.05 2.94 -9.89
N LEU A 73 -2.39 3.85 -9.17
CA LEU A 73 -1.82 3.59 -7.85
C LEU A 73 -2.72 4.18 -6.77
N HIS A 74 -2.86 3.48 -5.65
CA HIS A 74 -3.29 4.13 -4.42
C HIS A 74 -2.12 4.95 -3.86
N TRP A 75 -2.45 5.95 -3.07
CA TRP A 75 -1.49 6.91 -2.53
C TRP A 75 -2.14 7.66 -1.36
N VAL A 76 -1.31 8.30 -0.54
CA VAL A 76 -1.76 9.21 0.51
C VAL A 76 -0.95 10.51 0.47
N SER A 77 -1.55 11.63 0.87
CA SER A 77 -0.84 12.91 0.95
C SER A 77 0.03 12.95 2.20
N GLN A 78 1.33 13.21 2.06
CA GLN A 78 2.25 13.23 3.22
C GLN A 78 1.83 14.27 4.27
N ASN A 79 1.38 15.44 3.84
CA ASN A 79 1.00 16.54 4.75
C ASN A 79 -0.29 16.28 5.53
N HIS A 80 -1.09 15.30 5.13
CA HIS A 80 -2.40 15.01 5.73
C HIS A 80 -2.52 13.57 6.22
N ALA A 81 -1.50 12.74 5.98
CA ALA A 81 -1.55 11.34 6.35
C ALA A 81 -1.40 11.19 7.86
N GLN A 82 -2.13 10.23 8.41
CA GLN A 82 -1.98 9.81 9.80
C GLN A 82 -1.13 8.55 9.85
N GLU A 83 -0.25 8.47 10.83
CA GLU A 83 0.52 7.26 11.10
C GLU A 83 -0.35 6.26 11.87
N ILE A 84 -0.31 5.00 11.45
CA ILE A 84 -1.07 3.89 12.04
C ILE A 84 -0.20 2.66 12.16
N GLN A 85 -0.60 1.73 13.03
CA GLN A 85 -0.05 0.38 13.03
C GLN A 85 -0.97 -0.56 12.24
N VAL A 86 -0.37 -1.43 11.45
CA VAL A 86 -1.09 -2.44 10.66
C VAL A 86 -0.56 -3.82 11.02
N ARG A 87 -1.46 -4.72 11.40
CA ARG A 87 -1.23 -6.13 11.70
C ARG A 87 -1.68 -6.98 10.52
N ASN A 88 -0.74 -7.31 9.64
CA ASN A 88 -1.03 -8.22 8.53
C ASN A 88 -0.99 -9.67 9.05
N TYR A 89 -2.16 -10.29 9.12
CA TYR A 89 -2.30 -11.69 9.45
C TYR A 89 -2.18 -12.58 8.21
N ASP A 90 -1.50 -13.70 8.37
CA ASP A 90 -1.47 -14.82 7.43
C ASP A 90 -1.93 -16.10 8.14
N ARG A 91 -1.97 -17.22 7.43
CA ARG A 91 -2.33 -18.53 7.97
C ARG A 91 -1.44 -18.87 9.17
N LEU A 92 -2.06 -19.27 10.28
CA LEU A 92 -1.37 -19.67 11.51
C LEU A 92 -0.48 -20.90 11.31
N PHE A 93 -0.87 -21.81 10.42
CA PHE A 93 -0.14 -23.04 10.13
C PHE A 93 0.27 -23.12 8.66
N LEU A 94 1.45 -23.68 8.42
CA LEU A 94 1.99 -23.94 7.09
C LEU A 94 1.42 -25.22 6.47
N ASP A 95 1.02 -26.18 7.32
CA ASP A 95 0.40 -27.42 6.91
C ASP A 95 -1.14 -27.26 6.89
N PRO A 96 -1.83 -27.70 5.82
CA PRO A 96 -3.30 -27.69 5.75
C PRO A 96 -4.01 -28.57 6.80
N ASN A 97 -3.32 -29.56 7.37
CA ASN A 97 -3.82 -30.51 8.36
C ASN A 97 -2.79 -30.75 9.50
N PRO A 98 -2.48 -29.72 10.30
CA PRO A 98 -1.34 -29.73 11.22
C PRO A 98 -1.48 -30.74 12.37
N ASP A 99 -2.70 -31.15 12.73
CA ASP A 99 -3.01 -32.14 13.78
C ASP A 99 -3.13 -33.58 13.24
N GLY A 100 -3.00 -33.78 11.92
CA GLY A 100 -3.07 -35.10 11.30
C GLY A 100 -1.81 -35.96 11.44
N HIS A 101 -0.70 -35.37 11.89
CA HIS A 101 0.60 -36.03 11.97
C HIS A 101 0.78 -36.73 13.33
N LYS A 102 0.93 -38.05 13.33
CA LYS A 102 1.05 -38.86 14.58
C LYS A 102 2.44 -38.75 15.21
N ASP A 103 3.43 -38.40 14.42
CA ASP A 103 4.86 -38.38 14.74
C ASP A 103 5.37 -36.97 15.08
N LYS A 104 4.54 -35.92 14.92
CA LYS A 104 4.94 -34.54 15.17
C LYS A 104 3.84 -33.75 15.89
N PRO A 105 4.17 -32.90 16.86
CA PRO A 105 3.20 -31.99 17.45
C PRO A 105 2.76 -30.94 16.42
N PHE A 106 1.48 -30.55 16.44
CA PHE A 106 0.91 -29.57 15.50
C PHE A 106 1.63 -28.21 15.54
N THR A 107 2.18 -27.85 16.71
CA THR A 107 2.94 -26.60 16.92
C THR A 107 4.20 -26.52 16.06
N SER A 108 4.74 -27.66 15.60
CA SER A 108 5.87 -27.68 14.67
C SER A 108 5.53 -27.10 13.29
N PHE A 109 4.24 -26.95 12.97
CA PHE A 109 3.75 -26.38 11.72
C PHE A 109 3.35 -24.91 11.86
N LEU A 110 3.62 -24.26 12.99
CA LEU A 110 3.32 -22.83 13.18
C LEU A 110 4.09 -22.00 12.15
N ASN A 111 3.35 -21.10 11.49
CA ASN A 111 3.93 -20.10 10.62
C ASN A 111 4.49 -18.95 11.47
N THR A 112 5.80 -18.83 11.52
CA THR A 112 6.47 -17.74 12.25
C THR A 112 6.24 -16.37 11.62
N ASN A 113 5.69 -16.32 10.40
CA ASN A 113 5.30 -15.11 9.68
C ASN A 113 3.76 -14.92 9.67
N SER A 114 3.02 -15.61 10.53
CA SER A 114 1.54 -15.51 10.61
C SER A 114 1.03 -14.15 11.07
N LEU A 115 1.90 -13.32 11.65
CA LEU A 115 1.64 -11.92 11.97
C LEU A 115 2.84 -11.08 11.56
N ASN A 116 2.60 -10.05 10.76
CA ASN A 116 3.56 -9.01 10.44
C ASN A 116 2.99 -7.65 10.85
N GLU A 117 3.61 -7.04 11.84
CA GLU A 117 3.26 -5.70 12.30
C GLU A 117 4.15 -4.66 11.63
N GLN A 118 3.55 -3.60 11.11
CA GLN A 118 4.27 -2.51 10.45
C GLN A 118 3.62 -1.16 10.74
N GLN A 119 4.44 -0.11 10.74
CA GLN A 119 3.95 1.27 10.65
C GLN A 119 3.50 1.55 9.22
N ALA A 120 2.40 2.25 9.08
CA ALA A 120 1.84 2.65 7.80
C ALA A 120 1.22 4.04 7.88
N PHE A 121 0.84 4.57 6.73
CA PHE A 121 0.21 5.87 6.60
C PHE A 121 -1.14 5.74 5.90
N ILE A 122 -2.15 6.42 6.44
CA ILE A 122 -3.52 6.40 5.94
C ILE A 122 -4.04 7.82 5.69
N GLU A 123 -5.07 7.93 4.84
CA GLU A 123 -5.77 9.20 4.63
C GLU A 123 -6.51 9.65 5.91
N PRO A 124 -6.72 10.96 6.13
CA PRO A 124 -7.28 11.47 7.38
C PRO A 124 -8.74 11.06 7.62
N ASN A 125 -9.44 10.53 6.60
CA ASN A 125 -10.85 10.16 6.68
C ASN A 125 -11.09 8.84 7.43
N ILE A 126 -10.52 8.73 8.63
CA ILE A 126 -10.70 7.63 9.59
C ILE A 126 -11.07 8.16 10.98
N GLU A 127 -11.57 9.39 11.07
CA GLU A 127 -11.93 10.03 12.35
C GLU A 127 -12.94 9.21 13.16
N ASP A 128 -13.81 8.45 12.49
CA ASP A 128 -14.76 7.52 13.10
C ASP A 128 -14.21 6.09 13.19
N ALA A 129 -12.90 5.89 13.30
CA ALA A 129 -12.26 4.58 13.47
C ALA A 129 -12.56 4.03 14.87
N VAL A 130 -13.70 3.37 15.00
CA VAL A 130 -14.10 2.64 16.20
C VAL A 130 -13.77 1.15 16.03
N ALA A 131 -13.35 0.50 17.12
CA ALA A 131 -13.03 -0.92 17.13
C ALA A 131 -14.14 -1.76 16.46
N GLY A 132 -13.74 -2.69 15.59
CA GLY A 132 -14.64 -3.54 14.82
C GLY A 132 -15.14 -2.93 13.51
N LYS A 133 -14.91 -1.64 13.23
CA LYS A 133 -15.29 -1.03 11.95
C LYS A 133 -14.36 -1.50 10.83
N SER A 134 -14.93 -1.94 9.73
CA SER A 134 -14.19 -2.50 8.59
C SER A 134 -13.96 -1.48 7.47
N TYR A 135 -12.81 -1.59 6.82
CA TYR A 135 -12.37 -0.75 5.72
C TYR A 135 -11.76 -1.60 4.61
N GLN A 136 -11.84 -1.12 3.37
CA GLN A 136 -11.06 -1.68 2.27
C GLN A 136 -9.88 -0.76 1.99
N PHE A 137 -8.67 -1.22 2.31
CA PHE A 137 -7.45 -0.54 1.87
C PHE A 137 -7.21 -0.91 0.42
N GLN A 138 -7.33 0.09 -0.46
CA GLN A 138 -7.33 -0.14 -1.89
C GLN A 138 -6.04 -0.86 -2.33
N ARG A 139 -6.20 -1.93 -3.11
CA ARG A 139 -5.11 -2.80 -3.60
C ARG A 139 -4.32 -3.55 -2.51
N LYS A 140 -4.70 -3.43 -1.23
CA LYS A 140 -4.06 -4.14 -0.12
C LYS A 140 -4.95 -5.23 0.46
N GLY A 141 -6.20 -4.91 0.79
CA GLY A 141 -7.13 -5.89 1.37
C GLY A 141 -8.27 -5.26 2.15
N TYR A 142 -8.86 -6.06 3.02
CA TYR A 142 -9.86 -5.62 3.99
C TYR A 142 -9.22 -5.63 5.37
N TYR A 143 -9.45 -4.55 6.12
CA TYR A 143 -8.89 -4.32 7.44
C TYR A 143 -10.01 -3.94 8.40
N VAL A 144 -9.78 -4.12 9.69
CA VAL A 144 -10.73 -3.80 10.75
C VAL A 144 -9.99 -3.03 11.83
N VAL A 145 -10.62 -2.01 12.41
CA VAL A 145 -10.00 -1.31 13.55
C VAL A 145 -9.91 -2.29 14.72
N ASP A 146 -8.68 -2.53 15.18
CA ASP A 146 -8.37 -3.47 16.24
C ASP A 146 -8.83 -2.90 17.60
N PRO A 147 -9.36 -3.74 18.51
CA PRO A 147 -9.73 -3.32 19.87
C PRO A 147 -8.59 -2.70 20.70
N ASP A 148 -7.33 -2.97 20.37
CA ASP A 148 -6.15 -2.39 21.02
C ASP A 148 -5.91 -0.93 20.59
N SER A 149 -6.69 -0.39 19.66
CA SER A 149 -6.58 1.00 19.21
C SER A 149 -6.82 1.98 20.37
N THR A 150 -6.03 3.06 20.37
CA THR A 150 -6.14 4.15 21.33
C THR A 150 -6.37 5.48 20.60
N PRO A 151 -6.77 6.55 21.30
CA PRO A 151 -6.91 7.88 20.67
C PRO A 151 -5.64 8.39 20.00
N ASP A 152 -4.46 7.97 20.47
CA ASP A 152 -3.15 8.42 19.95
C ASP A 152 -2.55 7.47 18.91
N GLN A 153 -3.05 6.23 18.84
CA GLN A 153 -2.52 5.20 17.93
C GLN A 153 -3.64 4.25 17.49
N ILE A 154 -4.03 4.38 16.23
CA ILE A 154 -5.01 3.50 15.59
C ILE A 154 -4.28 2.26 15.07
N VAL A 155 -4.87 1.10 15.34
CA VAL A 155 -4.36 -0.22 14.93
C VAL A 155 -5.37 -0.86 14.00
N PHE A 156 -4.89 -1.40 12.88
CA PHE A 156 -5.68 -2.12 11.87
C PHE A 156 -5.19 -3.55 11.65
#